data_AF-A0A6P6H8G4-F1
#
_entry.id   AF-A0A6P6H8G4-F1
#
_cell.length_a   1.000
_cell.length_b   1.000
_cell.length_c   1.000
_cell.angle_alpha   90.00
_cell.angle_beta   90.00
_cell.angle_gamma   90.00
#
_symmetry.space_group_name_H-M   'P 1'
#
loop_
_entity.id
_entity.type
_entity.pdbx_description
1 polymer ?
#
loop_
_entity_poly.entity_id
_entity_poly.type
_entity_poly.pdbx_seq_one_letter_code
_entity_poly.pdbx_strand_id
1 'polypeptide(L)'
;MAEPRMDIRDLLSLTLDGLTGVSQDHMRAHYQTGSNHMMLNINLWSTLLLGAGILFTGELWEFLSFAERYPTIIYNILLFGLTSALGQSFIFMTVVYFGPLTCSIITTTRKFFTILASVILFANPISPLQWVGTVLVFLGKLPAELASLGTQRVTALGILSSPLKRILMKLMSLF
;
A
#
# COMPACT_ATOMS: atom_id res chain seq x y z
N MET A 1 30.04 9.64 0.90
CA MET A 1 29.34 9.95 2.16
C MET A 1 27.97 10.49 1.78
N ALA A 2 26.93 9.65 1.79
CA ALA A 2 25.55 10.08 1.52
C ALA A 2 24.93 10.50 2.85
N GLU A 3 24.62 11.78 3.03
CA GLU A 3 23.83 12.24 4.18
C GLU A 3 22.45 11.59 4.11
N PRO A 4 21.93 11.00 5.21
CA PRO A 4 20.56 10.55 5.29
C PRO A 4 19.68 11.77 5.58
N ARG A 5 19.53 12.67 4.60
CA ARG A 5 18.54 13.75 4.71
C ARG A 5 17.19 13.15 4.36
N MET A 6 16.41 12.81 5.38
CA MET A 6 15.00 12.48 5.19
C MET A 6 14.35 13.75 4.67
N ASP A 7 14.05 13.77 3.36
CA ASP A 7 13.58 14.97 2.69
C ASP A 7 12.18 15.30 3.19
N ILE A 8 11.87 16.60 3.30
CA ILE A 8 10.59 17.08 3.85
C ILE A 8 9.38 16.51 3.08
N ARG A 9 9.59 16.11 1.83
CA ARG A 9 8.60 15.47 0.95
C ARG A 9 8.21 14.07 1.44
N ASP A 10 9.16 13.30 1.96
CA ASP A 10 8.92 11.96 2.48
C ASP A 10 8.17 11.99 3.82
N LEU A 11 8.46 12.98 4.66
CA LEU A 11 7.69 13.20 5.88
C LEU A 11 6.24 13.58 5.55
N LEU A 12 6.05 14.44 4.55
CA LEU A 12 4.74 14.85 4.06
C LEU A 12 3.95 13.67 3.51
N SER A 13 4.55 12.83 2.67
CA SER A 13 3.86 11.66 2.10
C SER A 13 3.45 10.65 3.18
N LEU A 14 4.34 10.34 4.14
CA LEU A 14 4.03 9.44 5.25
C LEU A 14 2.91 9.98 6.16
N THR A 15 2.89 11.29 6.38
CA THR A 15 1.83 11.93 7.18
C THR A 15 0.49 11.88 6.45
N LEU A 16 0.48 12.17 5.14
CA LEU A 16 -0.73 12.10 4.31
C LEU A 16 -1.27 10.67 4.17
N ASP A 17 -0.40 9.68 4.03
CA ASP A 17 -0.77 8.26 4.03
C ASP A 17 -1.43 7.85 5.35
N GLY A 18 -0.88 8.32 6.49
CA GLY A 18 -1.46 8.10 7.81
C GLY A 18 -2.85 8.73 7.97
N LEU A 19 -3.02 9.99 7.57
CA LEU A 19 -4.29 10.70 7.61
C LEU A 19 -5.35 10.08 6.68
N THR A 20 -4.93 9.60 5.52
CA THR A 20 -5.81 8.93 4.55
C THR A 20 -6.34 7.62 5.13
N GLY A 21 -5.50 6.84 5.81
CA GLY A 21 -5.92 5.60 6.48
C GLY A 21 -7.00 5.84 7.55
N VAL A 22 -6.85 6.90 8.35
CA VAL A 22 -7.86 7.29 9.36
C VAL A 22 -9.16 7.75 8.69
N SER A 23 -9.06 8.53 7.62
CA SER A 23 -10.23 8.99 6.86
C SER A 23 -10.98 7.84 6.19
N GLN A 24 -10.26 6.83 5.68
CA GLN A 24 -10.85 5.60 5.13
C GLN A 24 -11.61 4.80 6.19
N ASP A 25 -11.10 4.75 7.41
CA ASP A 25 -11.76 4.05 8.52
C ASP A 25 -13.05 4.78 8.96
N HIS A 26 -13.00 6.12 9.04
CA HIS A 26 -14.17 6.95 9.35
C HIS A 26 -15.27 6.83 8.27
N MET A 27 -14.90 6.93 6.99
CA MET A 27 -15.87 6.74 5.88
C MET A 27 -16.54 5.37 5.94
N ARG A 28 -15.78 4.31 6.24
CA ARG A 28 -16.32 2.96 6.34
C ARG A 28 -17.28 2.80 7.51
N ALA A 29 -17.00 3.41 8.66
CA ALA A 29 -17.83 3.35 9.86
C ALA A 29 -19.19 4.03 9.67
N HIS A 30 -19.26 5.12 8.89
CA HIS A 30 -20.50 5.89 8.71
C HIS A 30 -21.28 5.57 7.43
N TYR A 31 -20.64 5.13 6.34
CA TYR A 31 -21.31 5.06 5.03
C TYR A 31 -21.54 3.66 4.46
N GLN A 32 -21.04 2.56 5.07
CA GLN A 32 -21.23 1.17 4.58
C GLN A 32 -21.01 1.04 3.05
N THR A 33 -20.13 1.84 2.47
CA THR A 33 -19.93 1.90 1.02
C THR A 33 -19.23 0.65 0.54
N GLY A 34 -19.82 -0.05 -0.43
CA GLY A 34 -19.22 -1.23 -1.04
C GLY A 34 -17.82 -0.96 -1.60
N SER A 35 -16.90 -1.92 -1.44
CA SER A 35 -15.48 -1.85 -1.81
C SER A 35 -15.21 -1.23 -3.18
N ASN A 36 -16.03 -1.60 -4.16
CA ASN A 36 -15.83 -1.23 -5.55
C ASN A 36 -16.14 0.25 -5.80
N HIS A 37 -17.10 0.83 -5.07
CA HIS A 37 -17.44 2.26 -5.19
C HIS A 37 -16.37 3.15 -4.55
N MET A 38 -15.78 2.72 -3.42
CA MET A 38 -14.70 3.47 -2.78
C MET A 38 -13.44 3.47 -3.65
N MET A 39 -13.09 2.30 -4.20
CA MET A 39 -11.95 2.15 -5.11
C MET A 39 -12.11 2.96 -6.41
N LEU A 40 -13.29 2.90 -7.04
CA LEU A 40 -13.54 3.63 -8.27
C LEU A 40 -13.46 5.14 -8.08
N ASN A 41 -14.05 5.68 -7.00
CA ASN A 41 -14.02 7.11 -6.72
C ASN A 41 -12.60 7.62 -6.45
N ILE A 42 -11.80 6.89 -5.67
CA ILE A 42 -10.40 7.27 -5.38
C ILE A 42 -9.55 7.28 -6.66
N ASN A 43 -9.69 6.24 -7.50
CA ASN A 43 -8.94 6.15 -8.75
C ASN A 43 -9.41 7.18 -9.79
N LEU A 44 -10.70 7.51 -9.82
CA LEU A 44 -11.26 8.53 -10.71
C LEU A 44 -10.76 9.93 -10.34
N TRP A 45 -10.86 10.32 -9.07
CA TRP A 45 -10.33 11.61 -8.61
C TRP A 45 -8.81 11.72 -8.77
N SER A 46 -8.07 10.64 -8.49
CA SER A 46 -6.62 10.59 -8.73
C SER A 46 -6.27 10.79 -10.20
N THR A 47 -7.00 10.13 -11.11
CA THR A 47 -6.80 10.26 -12.56
C THR A 47 -7.13 11.67 -13.06
N LEU A 48 -8.19 12.30 -12.55
CA LEU A 48 -8.55 13.67 -12.92
C LEU A 48 -7.48 14.69 -12.48
N LEU A 49 -7.00 14.59 -11.23
CA LEU A 49 -5.98 15.50 -10.70
C LEU A 49 -4.63 15.31 -11.40
N LEU A 50 -4.19 14.07 -11.59
CA LEU A 50 -2.95 13.77 -12.30
C LEU A 50 -3.05 14.16 -13.78
N GLY A 51 -4.18 13.89 -14.43
CA GLY A 51 -4.44 14.27 -15.81
C GLY A 51 -4.38 15.79 -16.00
N ALA A 52 -5.02 16.56 -15.12
CA ALA A 52 -4.93 18.02 -15.14
C ALA A 52 -3.48 18.51 -14.91
N GLY A 53 -2.73 17.85 -14.03
CA GLY A 53 -1.31 18.13 -13.80
C GLY A 53 -0.45 17.91 -15.05
N ILE A 54 -0.62 16.78 -15.73
CA ILE A 54 0.11 16.44 -16.97
C ILE A 54 -0.25 17.42 -18.11
N LEU A 55 -1.51 17.84 -18.20
CA LEU A 55 -1.93 18.84 -19.18
C LEU A 55 -1.32 20.22 -18.88
N PHE A 56 -1.17 20.58 -17.61
CA PHE A 56 -0.56 21.84 -17.20
C PHE A 56 0.96 21.87 -17.43
N THR A 57 1.65 20.74 -17.21
CA THR A 57 3.11 20.65 -17.44
C THR A 57 3.48 20.47 -18.92
N GLY A 58 2.56 19.96 -19.75
CA GLY A 58 2.80 19.74 -21.18
C GLY A 58 3.61 18.50 -21.51
N GLU A 59 4.00 17.70 -20.51
CA GLU A 59 4.80 16.48 -20.65
C GLU A 59 4.12 15.39 -21.50
N LEU A 60 2.80 15.51 -21.73
CA LEU A 60 2.04 14.59 -22.57
C LEU A 60 2.58 14.53 -24.00
N TRP A 61 2.99 15.67 -24.56
CA TRP A 61 3.47 15.76 -25.94
C TRP A 61 4.85 15.12 -26.10
N GLU A 62 5.73 15.32 -25.12
CA GLU A 62 7.03 14.65 -25.07
C GLU A 62 6.86 13.14 -24.93
N PHE A 63 5.96 12.69 -24.06
CA PHE A 63 5.65 11.27 -23.89
C PHE A 63 5.11 10.63 -25.18
N LEU A 64 4.22 11.31 -25.92
CA LEU A 64 3.70 10.81 -27.18
C LEU A 64 4.80 10.62 -28.24
N SER A 65 5.70 11.61 -28.36
CA SER A 65 6.84 11.51 -29.29
C SER A 65 7.80 10.37 -28.93
N PHE A 66 7.96 10.10 -27.63
CA PHE A 66 8.76 9.01 -27.12
C PHE A 66 8.09 7.64 -27.32
N ALA A 67 6.78 7.55 -27.13
CA ALA A 67 6.01 6.33 -27.34
C ALA A 67 5.96 5.92 -28.82
N GLU A 68 5.93 6.87 -29.75
CA GLU A 68 6.02 6.62 -31.19
C GLU A 68 7.40 6.05 -31.56
N ARG A 69 8.47 6.53 -30.92
CA ARG A 69 9.84 6.06 -31.17
C ARG A 69 10.13 4.68 -30.58
N TYR A 70 9.42 4.30 -29.51
CA TYR A 70 9.60 3.02 -28.80
C TYR A 70 8.25 2.35 -28.49
N PRO A 71 7.58 1.71 -29.46
CA PRO A 71 6.24 1.15 -29.28
C PRO A 71 6.19 0.03 -28.23
N THR A 72 7.30 -0.66 -27.98
CA THR A 72 7.41 -1.70 -26.92
C THR A 72 7.10 -1.15 -25.52
N ILE A 73 7.28 0.16 -25.29
CA ILE A 73 7.00 0.81 -24.01
C ILE A 73 5.50 0.79 -23.69
N ILE A 74 4.64 0.87 -24.70
CA ILE A 74 3.18 0.80 -24.52
C ILE A 74 2.80 -0.54 -23.90
N TYR A 75 3.40 -1.64 -24.37
CA TYR A 75 3.16 -2.97 -23.81
C TYR A 75 3.61 -3.07 -22.34
N ASN A 76 4.79 -2.55 -22.01
CA ASN A 76 5.28 -2.53 -20.63
C ASN A 76 4.39 -1.69 -19.71
N ILE A 77 3.91 -0.53 -20.18
CA ILE A 77 2.99 0.34 -19.44
C ILE A 77 1.65 -0.35 -19.23
N LEU A 78 1.10 -1.02 -20.24
CA LEU A 78 -0.15 -1.77 -20.12
C LEU A 78 -0.03 -2.93 -19.14
N LEU A 79 1.06 -3.69 -19.20
CA LEU A 79 1.31 -4.82 -18.30
C LEU A 79 1.54 -4.34 -16.86
N PHE A 80 2.29 -3.25 -16.69
CA PHE A 80 2.46 -2.59 -15.40
C PHE A 80 1.13 -2.08 -14.85
N GLY A 81 0.31 -1.41 -15.68
CA GLY A 81 -1.01 -0.91 -15.31
C GLY A 81 -1.98 -2.03 -14.92
N LEU A 82 -2.04 -3.12 -15.68
CA LEU A 82 -2.88 -4.28 -15.38
C LEU A 82 -2.46 -4.92 -14.05
N THR A 83 -1.16 -5.14 -13.86
CA THR A 83 -0.61 -5.72 -12.63
C THR A 83 -0.86 -4.80 -11.43
N SER A 84 -0.72 -3.49 -11.62
CA SER A 84 -1.00 -2.47 -10.60
C SER A 84 -2.49 -2.44 -10.22
N ALA A 85 -3.40 -2.50 -11.19
CA ALA A 85 -4.84 -2.55 -10.95
C ALA A 85 -5.26 -3.80 -10.18
N LEU A 86 -4.68 -4.96 -10.50
CA LEU A 86 -4.88 -6.20 -9.76
C LEU A 86 -4.37 -6.07 -8.31
N GLY A 87 -3.17 -5.51 -8.11
CA GLY A 87 -2.60 -5.27 -6.79
C GLY A 87 -3.44 -4.30 -5.94
N GLN A 88 -3.88 -3.19 -6.53
CA GLN A 88 -4.77 -2.23 -5.86
C GLN A 88 -6.12 -2.85 -5.50
N SER A 89 -6.68 -3.69 -6.36
CA SER A 89 -7.94 -4.42 -6.07
C SER A 89 -7.80 -5.31 -4.85
N PHE A 90 -6.67 -6.00 -4.70
CA PHE A 90 -6.38 -6.83 -3.53
C PHE A 90 -6.22 -5.99 -2.24
N ILE A 91 -5.57 -4.83 -2.35
CA ILE A 91 -5.42 -3.88 -1.23
C ILE A 91 -6.80 -3.38 -0.79
N PHE A 92 -7.61 -2.86 -1.71
CA PHE A 92 -8.96 -2.36 -1.39
C PHE A 92 -9.87 -3.44 -0.82
N MET A 93 -9.81 -4.65 -1.39
CA MET A 93 -10.52 -5.81 -0.84
C MET A 93 -10.10 -6.07 0.62
N THR A 94 -8.80 -6.05 0.91
CA THR A 94 -8.29 -6.21 2.27
C THR A 94 -8.79 -5.11 3.20
N VAL A 95 -8.75 -3.86 2.75
CA VAL A 95 -9.26 -2.70 3.50
C VAL A 95 -10.76 -2.81 3.78
N VAL A 96 -11.56 -3.40 2.89
CA VAL A 96 -13.01 -3.48 3.04
C VAL A 96 -13.48 -4.73 3.78
N TYR A 97 -12.71 -5.81 3.79
CA TYR A 97 -13.05 -6.97 4.63
C TYR A 97 -12.45 -6.84 6.03
N PHE A 98 -11.18 -6.44 6.13
CA PHE A 98 -10.39 -6.45 7.38
C PHE A 98 -10.03 -5.05 7.90
N GLY A 99 -10.42 -3.99 7.21
CA GLY A 99 -10.16 -2.63 7.64
C GLY A 99 -8.78 -2.12 7.17
N PRO A 100 -8.60 -0.80 7.16
CA PRO A 100 -7.35 -0.17 6.76
C PRO A 100 -6.17 -0.54 7.69
N LEU A 101 -6.46 -0.84 8.96
CA LEU A 101 -5.45 -1.27 9.93
C LEU A 101 -4.74 -2.56 9.50
N THR A 102 -5.49 -3.58 9.08
CA THR A 102 -4.92 -4.86 8.62
C THR A 102 -4.07 -4.67 7.36
N CYS A 103 -4.48 -3.79 6.45
CA CYS A 103 -3.69 -3.44 5.27
C CYS A 103 -2.36 -2.79 5.66
N SER A 104 -2.36 -1.87 6.63
CA SER A 104 -1.15 -1.23 7.13
C SER A 104 -0.14 -2.27 7.63
N ILE A 105 -0.59 -3.21 8.47
CA ILE A 105 0.23 -4.30 9.01
C ILE A 105 0.88 -5.13 7.89
N ILE A 106 0.08 -5.59 6.91
CA ILE A 106 0.57 -6.40 5.79
C ILE A 106 1.66 -5.65 5.02
N THR A 107 1.44 -4.37 4.72
CA THR A 107 2.41 -3.58 3.98
C THR A 107 3.69 -3.32 4.78
N THR A 108 3.60 -3.06 6.09
CA THR A 108 4.77 -2.84 6.95
C THR A 108 5.61 -4.10 7.10
N THR A 109 4.97 -5.25 7.28
CA THR A 109 5.65 -6.55 7.38
C THR A 109 6.36 -6.88 6.06
N ARG A 110 5.69 -6.67 4.91
CA ARG A 110 6.32 -6.83 3.59
C ARG A 110 7.53 -5.92 3.40
N LYS A 111 7.43 -4.63 3.76
CA LYS A 111 8.54 -3.67 3.68
C LYS A 111 9.72 -4.14 4.53
N PHE A 112 9.46 -4.64 5.73
CA PHE A 112 10.49 -5.15 6.60
C PHE A 112 11.21 -6.40 6.07
N PHE A 113 10.47 -7.40 5.59
CA PHE A 113 11.11 -8.58 5.00
C PHE A 113 11.95 -8.21 3.78
N THR A 114 11.49 -7.23 2.99
CA THR A 114 12.27 -6.69 1.87
C THR A 114 13.57 -6.02 2.34
N ILE A 115 13.51 -5.23 3.43
CA ILE A 115 14.69 -4.62 4.04
C ILE A 115 15.67 -5.69 4.57
N LEU A 116 15.16 -6.70 5.29
CA LEU A 116 15.97 -7.79 5.81
C LEU A 116 16.62 -8.60 4.69
N ALA A 117 15.85 -8.96 3.66
CA ALA A 117 16.35 -9.65 2.48
C ALA A 117 17.41 -8.82 1.74
N SER A 118 17.20 -7.51 1.60
CA SER A 118 18.18 -6.59 1.02
C SER A 118 19.49 -6.59 1.82
N VAL A 119 19.43 -6.61 3.15
CA VAL A 119 20.62 -6.60 4.00
C VAL A 119 21.40 -7.90 3.87
N ILE A 120 20.68 -9.04 3.85
CA ILE A 120 21.29 -10.36 3.69
C ILE A 120 21.93 -10.50 2.30
N LEU A 121 21.26 -10.04 1.24
CA LEU A 121 21.71 -10.18 -0.15
C LEU A 121 22.85 -9.22 -0.51
N PHE A 122 22.80 -7.98 -0.03
CA PHE A 122 23.82 -6.97 -0.34
C PHE A 122 24.97 -6.89 0.67
N ALA A 123 24.93 -7.72 1.74
CA ALA A 123 25.93 -7.77 2.81
C ALA A 123 26.34 -6.38 3.36
N ASN A 124 25.43 -5.42 3.34
CA ASN A 124 25.68 -4.07 3.84
C ASN A 124 25.70 -4.09 5.38
N PRO A 125 26.79 -3.65 6.03
CA PRO A 125 26.85 -3.63 7.49
C PRO A 125 25.82 -2.65 8.05
N ILE A 126 24.78 -3.19 8.71
CA ILE A 126 23.83 -2.39 9.48
C ILE A 126 24.51 -1.95 10.78
N SER A 127 24.43 -0.66 11.08
CA SER A 127 24.87 -0.11 12.36
C SER A 127 24.05 -0.67 13.53
N PRO A 128 24.64 -0.96 14.70
CA PRO A 128 23.89 -1.43 15.88
C PRO A 128 22.68 -0.53 16.24
N LEU A 129 22.78 0.77 15.97
CA LEU A 129 21.69 1.73 16.20
C LEU A 129 20.50 1.53 15.25
N GLN A 130 20.74 1.11 14.00
CA GLN A 130 19.71 0.79 13.01
C GLN A 130 19.00 -0.53 13.37
N TRP A 131 19.73 -1.48 13.95
CA TRP A 131 19.14 -2.70 14.52
C TRP A 131 18.20 -2.39 15.69
N VAL A 132 18.63 -1.53 16.62
CA VAL A 132 17.79 -1.09 17.73
C VAL A 132 16.54 -0.36 17.23
N GLY A 133 16.68 0.57 16.28
CA GLY A 133 15.55 1.26 15.67
C GLY A 133 14.56 0.31 15.00
N THR A 134 15.06 -0.71 14.29
CA THR A 134 14.23 -1.74 13.67
C THR A 134 13.43 -2.50 14.73
N VAL A 135 14.09 -3.02 15.77
CA VAL A 135 13.41 -3.76 16.86
C VAL A 135 12.37 -2.88 17.56
N LEU A 136 12.66 -1.60 17.79
CA LEU A 136 11.75 -0.67 18.45
C LEU A 136 10.47 -0.39 17.64
N VAL A 137 10.58 -0.23 16.31
CA VAL A 137 9.41 -0.09 15.43
C VAL A 137 8.54 -1.34 15.47
N PHE A 138 9.14 -2.52 15.50
CA PHE A 138 8.41 -3.78 15.62
C PHE A 138 7.71 -3.93 16.97
N LEU A 139 8.40 -3.63 18.07
CA LEU A 139 7.81 -3.70 19.40
C LEU A 139 6.69 -2.67 19.61
N GLY A 140 6.76 -1.51 18.96
CA GLY A 140 5.69 -0.50 19.05
C GLY A 140 4.44 -0.84 18.24
N LYS A 141 4.62 -1.42 17.05
CA LYS A 141 3.52 -1.74 16.12
C LYS A 141 2.86 -3.08 16.46
N LEU A 142 3.64 -4.16 16.49
CA LEU A 142 3.14 -5.53 16.51
C LEU A 142 2.14 -5.83 17.66
N PRO A 143 2.39 -5.43 18.92
CA PRO A 143 1.49 -5.75 20.04
C PRO A 143 0.16 -4.98 19.99
N ALA A 144 0.20 -3.69 19.65
CA ALA A 144 -1.00 -2.85 19.54
C ALA A 144 -1.94 -3.38 18.44
N GLU A 145 -1.35 -3.81 17.33
CA GLU A 145 -2.09 -4.34 16.19
C GLU A 145 -2.53 -5.80 16.39
N LEU A 146 -1.77 -6.66 17.08
CA LEU A 146 -2.21 -8.00 17.51
C LEU A 146 -3.42 -7.96 18.46
N ALA A 147 -3.47 -6.98 19.38
CA ALA A 147 -4.63 -6.78 20.25
C ALA A 147 -5.89 -6.38 19.45
N SER A 148 -5.73 -5.57 18.40
CA SER A 148 -6.83 -5.17 17.51
C SER A 148 -7.38 -6.32 16.65
N LEU A 149 -6.50 -7.23 16.20
CA LEU A 149 -6.85 -8.44 15.44
C LEU A 149 -7.71 -9.40 16.27
N GLY A 150 -7.50 -9.46 17.59
CA GLY A 150 -8.35 -10.22 18.51
C GLY A 150 -9.80 -9.71 18.54
N THR A 151 -9.98 -8.38 18.50
CA THR A 151 -11.29 -7.72 18.51
C THR A 151 -12.00 -7.86 17.15
N GLN A 152 -11.28 -7.71 16.03
CA GLN A 152 -11.86 -7.89 14.69
C GLN A 152 -12.18 -9.34 14.33
N ARG A 153 -11.43 -10.32 14.86
CA ARG A 153 -11.74 -11.75 14.66
C ARG A 153 -13.16 -12.09 15.14
N VAL A 154 -13.62 -11.48 16.23
CA VAL A 154 -14.97 -11.72 16.78
C VAL A 154 -16.05 -11.20 15.82
N THR A 155 -15.86 -10.04 15.18
CA THR A 155 -16.81 -9.48 14.20
C THR A 155 -16.78 -10.22 12.86
N ALA A 156 -15.60 -10.65 12.40
CA ALA A 156 -15.43 -11.37 11.14
C ALA A 156 -15.86 -12.84 11.17
N LEU A 157 -15.96 -13.46 12.36
CA LEU A 157 -16.51 -14.80 12.53
C LEU A 157 -18.04 -14.85 12.41
N GLY A 158 -18.74 -13.74 12.66
CA GLY A 158 -20.21 -13.66 12.57
C GLY A 158 -20.78 -13.56 11.15
N ILE A 159 -19.97 -13.23 10.13
CA ILE A 159 -20.49 -12.80 8.81
C ILE A 159 -20.04 -13.66 7.61
N LEU A 160 -19.02 -14.54 7.70
CA LEU A 160 -18.44 -15.13 6.48
C LEU A 160 -18.26 -16.66 6.47
N SER A 161 -19.13 -17.34 5.70
CA SER A 161 -19.07 -18.73 5.24
C SER A 161 -18.31 -18.94 3.91
N SER A 162 -17.64 -17.91 3.38
CA SER A 162 -17.18 -17.91 2.00
C SER A 162 -15.81 -18.59 1.77
N PRO A 163 -15.62 -19.29 0.62
CA PRO A 163 -14.36 -19.93 0.21
C PRO A 163 -13.18 -18.96 0.05
N LEU A 164 -13.45 -17.66 -0.12
CA LEU A 164 -12.46 -16.60 -0.29
C LEU A 164 -11.51 -16.46 0.92
N LYS A 165 -12.00 -16.75 2.14
CA LYS A 165 -11.21 -16.74 3.39
C LYS A 165 -10.03 -17.72 3.32
N ARG A 166 -10.21 -18.83 2.60
CA ARG A 166 -9.22 -19.91 2.47
C ARG A 166 -8.07 -19.52 1.55
N ILE A 167 -8.36 -18.71 0.52
CA ILE A 167 -7.35 -18.16 -0.39
C ILE A 167 -6.59 -17.03 0.31
N LEU A 168 -7.30 -16.15 0.99
CA LEU A 168 -6.72 -14.97 1.63
C LEU A 168 -5.88 -15.35 2.87
N MET A 169 -6.30 -16.32 3.68
CA MET A 169 -5.44 -16.88 4.74
C MET A 169 -4.23 -17.63 4.19
N LYS A 170 -4.35 -18.33 3.05
CA LYS A 170 -3.20 -18.98 2.41
C LYS A 170 -2.20 -17.98 1.86
N LEU A 171 -2.67 -16.87 1.28
CA LEU A 171 -1.82 -15.74 0.88
C LEU A 171 -1.15 -15.10 2.10
N MET A 172 -1.90 -14.86 3.18
CA MET A 172 -1.35 -14.30 4.42
C MET A 172 -0.36 -15.23 5.14
N SER A 173 -0.44 -16.54 4.92
CA SER A 173 0.57 -17.50 5.43
C SER A 173 1.77 -17.69 4.51
N LEU A 174 1.71 -17.13 3.28
CA LEU A 174 2.80 -17.18 2.31
C LEU A 174 3.71 -15.94 2.38
N PHE A 175 3.37 -14.96 3.20
CA PHE A 175 4.10 -13.71 3.45
C PHE A 175 4.30 -13.49 4.95
#